data_AF-A0A845C162-F1
#
_entry.id   AF-A0A845C162-F1
#
_cell.length_a   1.000
_cell.length_b   1.000
_cell.length_c   1.000
_cell.angle_alpha   90.00
_cell.angle_beta   90.00
_cell.angle_gamma   90.00
#
_symmetry.space_group_name_H-M   'P 1'
#
loop_
_entity.id
_entity.type
_entity.pdbx_description
1 polymer ?
#
loop_
_entity_poly.entity_id
_entity_poly.type
_entity_poly.pdbx_seq_one_letter_code
_entity_poly.pdbx_strand_id
1 'polypeptide(L)' 'MQHSVLPKLHTEHETRKYGKFQLKPLARGYGTTLGVSLRRVLLSSLEG' A
#
# COMPACT_ATOMS: atom_id res chain seq x y z
N MET A 1 16.10 3.26 19.51
CA MET A 1 15.75 1.84 19.32
C MET A 1 14.60 1.76 18.31
N GLN A 2 14.89 1.56 17.02
CA GLN A 2 13.86 1.32 16.01
C GLN A 2 13.55 -0.18 16.00
N HIS A 3 12.39 -0.58 16.51
CA HIS A 3 11.86 -1.91 16.25
C HIS A 3 11.57 -2.01 14.75
N SER A 4 12.36 -2.81 14.03
CA SER A 4 12.06 -3.21 12.66
C SER A 4 10.90 -4.21 12.70
N VAL A 5 9.69 -3.68 12.72
CA VAL A 5 8.47 -4.44 12.51
C VAL A 5 8.21 -4.46 11.01
N LEU A 6 8.28 -5.65 10.42
CA LEU A 6 7.99 -5.84 9.00
C LEU A 6 6.59 -5.29 8.68
N PRO A 7 6.45 -4.51 7.59
CA PRO A 7 5.16 -3.97 7.21
C PRO A 7 4.21 -5.12 6.86
N LYS A 8 3.04 -5.14 7.49
CA LYS A 8 2.00 -6.12 7.22
C LYS A 8 0.93 -5.48 6.33
N LEU A 9 0.55 -6.20 5.28
CA LEU A 9 -0.59 -5.87 4.45
C LEU A 9 -1.84 -6.51 5.03
N HIS A 10 -2.88 -5.72 5.25
CA HIS A 10 -4.19 -6.17 5.68
C HIS A 10 -5.23 -5.75 4.63
N THR A 11 -6.04 -6.69 4.16
CA THR A 11 -7.17 -6.40 3.28
C THR A 11 -8.37 -6.00 4.13
N GLU A 12 -8.79 -4.75 4.04
CA GLU A 12 -9.97 -4.25 4.74
C GLU A 12 -11.26 -4.61 4.00
N HIS A 13 -11.26 -4.50 2.66
CA HIS A 13 -12.41 -4.85 1.83
C HIS A 13 -11.94 -5.38 0.48
N GLU A 14 -12.63 -6.39 -0.05
CA GLU A 14 -12.37 -6.93 -1.37
C GLU A 14 -13.67 -7.38 -2.02
N THR A 15 -13.95 -6.83 -3.20
CA THR A 15 -15.09 -7.14 -4.04
C THR A 15 -14.60 -7.25 -5.48
N ARG A 16 -15.45 -7.72 -6.39
CA ARG A 16 -15.09 -7.84 -7.81
C ARG A 16 -14.63 -6.54 -8.48
N LYS A 17 -15.01 -5.37 -7.97
CA LYS A 17 -14.71 -4.05 -8.59
C LYS A 17 -13.97 -3.08 -7.66
N TYR A 18 -13.73 -3.45 -6.41
CA TYR A 18 -13.15 -2.56 -5.41
C TYR A 18 -12.35 -3.34 -4.37
N GLY A 19 -11.14 -2.88 -4.08
CA GLY A 19 -10.30 -3.38 -2.99
C GLY A 19 -9.81 -2.23 -2.11
N LYS A 20 -9.77 -2.45 -0.79
CA LYS A 20 -9.21 -1.54 0.20
C LYS A 20 -8.16 -2.29 1.01
N PHE A 21 -6.94 -1.77 1.01
CA PHE A 21 -5.78 -2.39 1.67
C PHE A 21 -5.12 -1.41 2.64
N GLN A 22 -4.65 -1.94 3.76
CA GLN A 22 -3.96 -1.21 4.81
C GLN A 22 -2.56 -1.79 5.01
N LEU A 23 -1.53 -0.97 4.82
CA LEU A 23 -0.13 -1.34 5.05
C LEU A 23 0.38 -0.67 6.33
N LYS A 24 0.71 -1.47 7.35
CA LYS A 24 1.24 -0.99 8.62
C LYS A 24 2.06 -2.06 9.34
N PRO A 25 3.02 -1.69 10.18
CA PRO A 25 3.50 -0.34 10.48
C PRO A 25 4.46 0.18 9.39
N LEU A 26 4.50 1.50 9.21
CA LEU A 26 5.44 2.17 8.31
C LEU A 26 6.18 3.27 9.07
N ALA A 27 7.44 3.49 8.73
CA ALA A 27 8.18 4.65 9.21
C ALA A 27 7.52 5.94 8.70
N ARG A 28 7.67 7.04 9.46
CA ARG A 28 7.18 8.36 9.06
C ARG A 28 7.69 8.70 7.65
N GLY A 29 6.78 9.14 6.78
CA GLY A 29 7.09 9.53 5.39
C GLY A 29 6.95 8.38 4.36
N TYR A 30 7.17 7.13 4.75
CA TYR A 30 7.10 5.99 3.81
C TYR A 30 5.70 5.78 3.21
N GLY A 31 4.65 6.11 3.97
CA GLY A 31 3.27 6.04 3.47
C GLY A 31 3.05 6.90 2.23
N THR A 32 3.60 8.12 2.19
CA THR A 32 3.49 9.02 1.04
C THR A 32 4.33 8.52 -0.13
N THR A 33 5.58 8.12 0.11
CA THR A 33 6.49 7.63 -0.93
C THR A 33 5.91 6.41 -1.64
N LEU A 34 5.41 5.44 -0.87
CA LEU A 34 4.77 4.23 -1.39
C LEU A 34 3.43 4.56 -2.04
N GLY A 35 2.59 5.37 -1.41
CA GLY A 35 1.26 5.72 -1.90
C GLY A 35 1.28 6.42 -3.27
N VAL A 36 2.18 7.40 -3.45
CA VAL A 36 2.34 8.09 -4.75
C VAL A 36 2.80 7.13 -5.83
N SER A 37 3.78 6.27 -5.52
CA SER A 37 4.35 5.31 -6.48
C SER A 37 3.33 4.23 -6.87
N LEU A 38 2.63 3.64 -5.90
CA LEU A 38 1.58 2.64 -6.13
C LEU A 38 0.44 3.22 -6.95
N ARG A 39 0.00 4.45 -6.68
CA ARG A 39 -1.03 5.12 -7.49
C ARG A 39 -0.62 5.22 -8.97
N ARG A 40 0.64 5.55 -9.25
CA ARG A 40 1.15 5.63 -10.63
C ARG A 40 1.14 4.25 -11.29
N VAL A 41 1.72 3.25 -10.65
CA VAL A 41 1.77 1.87 -11.17
C VAL A 41 0.37 1.34 -11.46
N LEU A 42 -0.57 1.48 -10.53
CA LEU A 42 -1.95 0.99 -10.68
C LEU A 42 -2.72 1.68 -11.80
N LEU A 43 -2.38 2.92 -12.17
CA LEU A 43 -3.07 3.68 -13.21
C LEU A 43 -2.42 3.58 -14.59
N SER A 44 -1.09 3.40 -14.66
CA SER A 44 -0.34 3.54 -15.92
C SER A 44 0.48 2.32 -16.32
N SER A 45 0.62 1.32 -15.44
CA SER A 45 1.54 0.19 -15.67
C SER A 45 0.85 -1.16 -15.65
N LEU A 46 -0.47 -1.18 -15.46
CA LEU A 46 -1.26 -2.39 -15.63
C LEU A 46 -1.65 -2.51 -17.10
N GLU A 47 -1.23 -3.60 -17.72
CA GLU A 47 -1.72 -4.01 -19.04
C GLU A 47 -3.19 -4.43 -18.91
N GLY A 48 -3.97 -4.13 -19.95
CA GLY A 48 -5.40 -4.42 -20.03
C GLY A 48 -5.79 -4.81 -21.44
#